data_AF-A0A7J6YDG6-F1
#
_entry.id   AF-A0A7J6YDG6-F1
#
_cell.length_a   1.000
_cell.length_b   1.000
_cell.length_c   1.000
_cell.angle_alpha   90.00
_cell.angle_beta   90.00
_cell.angle_gamma   90.00
#
_symmetry.space_group_name_H-M   'P 1'
#
loop_
_entity.id
_entity.type
_entity.pdbx_description
1 polymer ?
#
loop_
_entity_poly.entity_id
_entity_poly.type
_entity_poly.pdbx_seq_one_letter_code
_entity_poly.pdbx_strand_id
1 'polypeptide(L)'
;MTSLSPGACTQTHTHTHTPRLFLPFFCFFSHFHTYVLPSFWCVDVWFLTATVAMRFTVGSRCGYSPNLTSLTNQLNRSERLRKWGSVGSSPGVPRIPRLEAKSIAILHESPKVLLAGRNHCNNFDSNQYMLINKATKQCMLIDAADDWPDDWAAFIASSSLRLTNIFLTHCHIDNIINLNAFLSICGRQQQEEKMGGEDRGDVDWENRESDGSEKIGLIWCAAEECWVQNFGRACERYRRFEEMHLTLPMMRRNLYTPRHVKDTATFGLSDPGNGRNGYFRRKDMLLSTATNRASSFIDFGDGVLLYYIFSPGHSPGHMMLHAPTEKLLFTGDLLFYSKVGRVDLPWATGTRLAESLRLFEAMPDNTVVLPGHGRMTTLGRERRENRALQQCYQRQEIGQQEVSVGFNEGYL
;
A
#
# COMPACT_ATOMS: atom_id res chain seq x y z
N MET A 1 65.52 -17.64 -30.66
CA MET A 1 65.82 -18.88 -31.40
C MET A 1 65.89 -20.02 -30.40
N THR A 2 65.02 -21.03 -30.61
CA THR A 2 65.17 -22.47 -30.30
C THR A 2 65.62 -22.87 -28.87
N SER A 3 64.74 -23.37 -28.01
CA SER A 3 64.10 -24.72 -27.97
C SER A 3 65.01 -25.82 -27.43
N LEU A 4 64.53 -26.59 -26.44
CA LEU A 4 64.29 -28.05 -26.51
C LEU A 4 64.26 -28.69 -25.10
N SER A 5 63.10 -29.27 -24.75
CA SER A 5 62.98 -30.48 -23.91
C SER A 5 63.43 -31.71 -24.74
N PRO A 6 63.67 -32.94 -24.22
CA PRO A 6 62.56 -33.82 -23.76
C PRO A 6 62.90 -35.03 -22.81
N GLY A 7 61.84 -35.75 -22.41
CA GLY A 7 61.82 -37.23 -22.27
C GLY A 7 61.80 -37.82 -20.85
N ALA A 8 61.28 -39.02 -20.56
CA ALA A 8 60.06 -39.79 -20.88
C ALA A 8 60.18 -41.16 -20.18
N CYS A 9 59.04 -41.75 -19.73
CA CYS A 9 58.80 -43.19 -19.42
C CYS A 9 59.58 -43.87 -18.26
N THR A 10 59.12 -44.85 -17.46
CA THR A 10 57.94 -45.75 -17.46
C THR A 10 57.82 -46.48 -16.10
N GLN A 11 56.65 -47.12 -15.90
CA GLN A 11 56.05 -47.88 -14.79
C GLN A 11 56.88 -48.95 -14.03
N THR A 12 56.45 -49.28 -12.79
CA THR A 12 55.98 -50.65 -12.39
C THR A 12 55.32 -50.65 -10.99
N HIS A 13 54.31 -51.51 -10.84
CA HIS A 13 53.44 -51.74 -9.68
C HIS A 13 54.10 -52.54 -8.54
N THR A 14 53.65 -52.33 -7.30
CA THR A 14 53.37 -53.41 -6.33
C THR A 14 52.26 -53.00 -5.34
N HIS A 15 51.39 -53.97 -5.01
CA HIS A 15 50.23 -53.91 -4.12
C HIS A 15 50.61 -54.06 -2.64
N THR A 16 49.88 -53.40 -1.73
CA THR A 16 49.57 -53.92 -0.38
C THR A 16 48.23 -53.36 0.14
N HIS A 17 47.61 -54.13 1.04
CA HIS A 17 46.19 -54.23 1.40
C HIS A 17 45.65 -53.21 2.45
N THR A 18 44.39 -52.79 2.24
CA THR A 18 43.21 -52.56 3.13
C THR A 18 43.35 -52.62 4.69
N PRO A 19 42.50 -51.91 5.49
CA PRO A 19 41.03 -51.92 5.34
C PRO A 19 40.21 -50.65 5.66
N ARG A 20 39.03 -50.62 5.04
CA ARG A 20 37.89 -49.72 5.28
C ARG A 20 37.04 -50.25 6.43
N LEU A 21 36.63 -49.37 7.34
CA LEU A 21 35.59 -49.64 8.33
C LEU A 21 34.20 -49.61 7.68
N PHE A 22 33.38 -50.58 8.06
CA PHE A 22 31.98 -50.75 7.68
C PHE A 22 31.15 -51.01 8.94
N LEU A 23 29.84 -50.69 8.83
CA LEU A 23 28.66 -51.15 9.59
C LEU A 23 28.13 -50.28 10.73
N PRO A 24 26.80 -50.36 11.07
CA PRO A 24 25.70 -51.07 10.38
C PRO A 24 24.41 -50.26 10.16
N PHE A 25 23.67 -50.66 9.12
CA PHE A 25 22.22 -50.46 8.99
C PHE A 25 21.49 -51.38 9.98
N PHE A 26 20.60 -50.82 10.81
CA PHE A 26 19.66 -51.60 11.62
C PHE A 26 18.34 -51.75 10.87
N CYS A 27 17.97 -53.01 10.59
CA CYS A 27 16.64 -53.44 10.17
C CYS A 27 15.82 -53.77 11.43
N PHE A 28 14.68 -53.09 11.63
CA PHE A 28 13.65 -53.54 12.56
C PHE A 28 12.44 -54.03 11.75
N PHE A 29 12.26 -55.34 11.74
CA PHE A 29 10.99 -55.99 11.39
C PHE A 29 10.11 -56.00 12.63
N SER A 30 8.90 -55.45 12.56
CA SER A 30 7.83 -55.72 13.52
C SER A 30 6.55 -56.02 12.76
N HIS A 31 5.98 -57.18 13.06
CA HIS A 31 4.73 -57.71 12.51
C HIS A 31 3.56 -56.74 12.71
N PHE A 32 2.80 -56.46 11.65
CA PHE A 32 1.43 -55.97 11.78
C PHE A 32 0.49 -56.79 10.88
N HIS A 33 -0.58 -57.27 11.51
CA HIS A 33 -1.68 -58.01 10.91
C HIS A 33 -2.30 -57.28 9.72
N THR A 34 -2.59 -58.04 8.66
CA THR A 34 -3.42 -57.64 7.53
C THR A 34 -4.86 -57.42 7.96
N TYR A 35 -5.30 -56.16 7.95
CA TYR A 35 -6.69 -55.79 7.71
C TYR A 35 -6.76 -55.00 6.40
N VAL A 36 -7.46 -55.57 5.43
CA VAL A 36 -7.73 -54.97 4.11
C VAL A 36 -8.92 -54.02 4.28
N LEU A 37 -8.70 -52.73 4.00
CA LEU A 37 -9.76 -51.74 3.72
C LEU A 37 -9.34 -50.89 2.51
N PRO A 38 -10.29 -50.39 1.69
CA PRO A 38 -10.03 -49.97 0.33
C PRO A 38 -9.39 -48.58 0.26
N SER A 39 -8.33 -48.51 -0.53
CA SER A 39 -7.53 -47.34 -0.86
C SER A 39 -8.18 -46.45 -1.91
N PHE A 40 -8.74 -45.32 -1.49
CA PHE A 40 -8.82 -44.06 -2.25
C PHE A 40 -8.78 -42.95 -1.19
N TRP A 41 -8.20 -41.77 -1.46
CA TRP A 41 -8.02 -40.62 -0.53
C TRP A 41 -6.70 -40.49 0.25
N CYS A 42 -5.53 -40.76 -0.35
CA CYS A 42 -4.26 -40.35 0.28
C CYS A 42 -3.23 -39.68 -0.66
N VAL A 43 -3.56 -39.48 -1.94
CA VAL A 43 -2.61 -38.90 -2.93
C VAL A 43 -2.76 -37.38 -3.07
N ASP A 44 -3.92 -36.80 -2.73
CA ASP A 44 -4.20 -35.38 -2.98
C ASP A 44 -3.69 -34.41 -1.89
N VAL A 45 -3.50 -34.88 -0.65
CA VAL A 45 -3.09 -34.03 0.47
C VAL A 45 -1.59 -33.67 0.41
N TRP A 46 -0.75 -34.57 -0.10
CA TRP A 46 0.69 -34.34 -0.27
C TRP A 46 1.01 -33.39 -1.44
N PHE A 47 0.26 -33.47 -2.55
CA PHE A 47 0.42 -32.54 -3.67
C PHE A 47 -0.02 -31.11 -3.31
N LEU A 48 -1.10 -30.97 -2.54
CA LEU A 48 -1.56 -29.65 -2.08
C LEU A 48 -0.54 -28.99 -1.13
N THR A 49 -0.04 -29.74 -0.15
CA THR A 49 0.93 -29.22 0.84
C THR A 49 2.28 -28.88 0.22
N ALA A 50 2.78 -29.69 -0.73
CA ALA A 50 4.00 -29.39 -1.46
C ALA A 50 3.86 -28.16 -2.37
N THR A 51 2.72 -28.02 -3.08
CA THR A 51 2.47 -26.87 -3.97
C THR A 51 2.33 -25.56 -3.20
N VAL A 52 1.69 -25.61 -2.02
CA VAL A 52 1.57 -24.45 -1.11
C VAL A 52 2.95 -24.08 -0.52
N ALA A 53 3.73 -25.05 -0.04
CA ALA A 53 5.07 -24.79 0.51
C ALA A 53 6.08 -24.29 -0.56
N MET A 54 5.99 -24.77 -1.80
CA MET A 54 6.82 -24.28 -2.91
C MET A 54 6.43 -22.86 -3.32
N ARG A 55 5.14 -22.49 -3.28
CA ARG A 55 4.69 -21.11 -3.53
C ARG A 55 5.27 -20.14 -2.49
N PHE A 56 5.21 -20.48 -1.20
CA PHE A 56 5.73 -19.61 -0.14
C PHE A 56 7.27 -19.43 -0.17
N THR A 57 8.02 -20.45 -0.59
CA THR A 57 9.50 -20.40 -0.64
C THR A 57 10.06 -19.81 -1.93
N VAL A 58 9.33 -19.86 -3.05
CA VAL A 58 9.78 -19.36 -4.36
C VAL A 58 9.24 -17.97 -4.69
N GLY A 59 8.01 -17.63 -4.27
CA GLY A 59 7.38 -16.32 -4.49
C GLY A 59 8.14 -15.18 -3.82
N SER A 60 8.62 -15.41 -2.59
CA SER A 60 9.43 -14.46 -1.79
C SER A 60 10.79 -14.09 -2.38
N ARG A 61 11.25 -14.78 -3.44
CA ARG A 61 12.56 -14.53 -4.08
C ARG A 61 12.46 -13.74 -5.39
N CYS A 62 11.26 -13.53 -5.94
CA CYS A 62 11.07 -12.91 -7.25
C CYS A 62 10.21 -11.65 -7.12
N GLY A 63 10.57 -10.56 -7.82
CA GLY A 63 9.75 -9.35 -7.85
C GLY A 63 8.48 -9.45 -8.72
N TYR A 64 8.26 -10.60 -9.37
CA TYR A 64 7.18 -10.92 -10.29
C TYR A 64 6.92 -12.43 -10.27
N SER A 65 5.79 -12.87 -10.86
CA SER A 65 5.41 -14.29 -10.88
C SER A 65 6.52 -15.19 -11.46
N PRO A 66 7.06 -16.15 -10.69
CA PRO A 66 8.10 -17.03 -11.17
C PRO A 66 7.55 -17.98 -12.24
N ASN A 67 8.02 -17.80 -13.48
CA ASN A 67 7.74 -18.69 -14.61
C ASN A 67 9.00 -19.47 -15.03
N LEU A 68 8.85 -20.40 -15.98
CA LEU A 68 9.94 -21.26 -16.44
C LEU A 68 11.18 -20.45 -16.84
N THR A 69 11.02 -19.42 -17.68
CA THR A 69 12.11 -18.53 -18.11
C THR A 69 12.83 -17.88 -16.93
N SER A 70 12.07 -17.39 -15.94
CA SER A 70 12.65 -16.71 -14.78
C SER A 70 13.42 -17.66 -13.86
N LEU A 71 12.99 -18.92 -13.75
CA LEU A 71 13.58 -19.92 -12.87
C LEU A 71 14.87 -20.54 -13.46
N THR A 72 14.91 -20.66 -14.79
CA THR A 72 16.08 -21.21 -15.52
C THR A 72 17.13 -20.14 -15.83
N ASN A 73 16.81 -18.84 -15.69
CA ASN A 73 17.75 -17.76 -15.96
C ASN A 73 18.80 -17.59 -14.84
N GLN A 74 20.07 -17.83 -15.17
CA GLN A 74 21.21 -17.61 -14.27
C GLN A 74 21.37 -16.14 -13.85
N LEU A 75 21.03 -15.17 -14.71
CA LEU A 75 21.11 -13.75 -14.37
C LEU A 75 20.19 -13.40 -13.21
N ASN A 76 19.01 -14.02 -13.11
CA ASN A 76 18.12 -13.81 -11.97
C ASN A 76 18.75 -14.26 -10.65
N ARG A 77 19.59 -15.31 -10.65
CA ARG A 77 20.32 -15.77 -9.46
C ARG A 77 21.47 -14.82 -9.14
N SER A 78 22.22 -14.40 -10.15
CA SER A 78 23.32 -13.43 -10.01
C SER A 78 22.82 -12.10 -9.40
N GLU A 79 21.70 -11.58 -9.90
CA GLU A 79 21.11 -10.34 -9.39
C GLU A 79 20.62 -10.45 -7.95
N ARG A 80 20.04 -11.59 -7.56
CA ARG A 80 19.64 -11.82 -6.16
C ARG A 80 20.84 -11.89 -5.23
N LEU A 81 21.90 -12.56 -5.66
CA LEU A 81 23.16 -12.63 -4.91
C LEU A 81 23.79 -11.24 -4.78
N ARG A 82 23.81 -10.45 -5.86
CA ARG A 82 24.35 -9.09 -5.86
C ARG A 82 23.56 -8.16 -4.92
N LYS A 83 22.23 -8.22 -4.96
CA LYS A 83 21.37 -7.32 -4.16
C LYS A 83 21.27 -7.73 -2.70
N TRP A 84 21.21 -9.03 -2.42
CA TRP A 84 20.82 -9.55 -1.09
C TRP A 84 21.84 -10.51 -0.48
N GLY A 85 23.03 -10.65 -1.09
CA GLY A 85 24.05 -11.58 -0.62
C GLY A 85 23.57 -13.04 -0.62
N SER A 86 24.10 -13.83 0.31
CA SER A 86 23.78 -15.25 0.48
C SER A 86 22.31 -15.52 0.85
N VAL A 87 21.60 -14.51 1.39
CA VAL A 87 20.18 -14.61 1.75
C VAL A 87 19.29 -14.70 0.50
N GLY A 88 19.70 -14.05 -0.61
CA GLY A 88 19.06 -14.18 -1.91
C GLY A 88 17.61 -13.70 -2.00
N SER A 89 17.10 -12.98 -1.00
CA SER A 89 15.74 -12.45 -0.93
C SER A 89 15.72 -11.09 -0.23
N SER A 90 14.76 -10.24 -0.61
CA SER A 90 14.56 -8.92 0.03
C SER A 90 14.16 -9.10 1.51
N PRO A 91 14.67 -8.26 2.44
CA PRO A 91 14.27 -8.30 3.84
C PRO A 91 12.82 -7.86 4.10
N GLY A 92 12.16 -7.23 3.11
CA GLY A 92 10.82 -6.67 3.28
C GLY A 92 10.85 -5.28 3.94
N VAL A 93 9.66 -4.75 4.24
CA VAL A 93 9.45 -3.46 4.90
C VAL A 93 8.55 -3.73 6.12
N PRO A 94 9.13 -3.96 7.31
CA PRO A 94 8.37 -4.32 8.49
C PRO A 94 7.52 -3.14 9.00
N ARG A 95 6.62 -3.44 9.94
CA ARG A 95 5.89 -2.44 10.73
C ARG A 95 6.86 -1.73 11.68
N ILE A 96 6.71 -0.42 11.88
CA ILE A 96 7.45 0.34 12.89
C ILE A 96 7.17 -0.26 14.29
N PRO A 97 8.20 -0.60 15.10
CA PRO A 97 8.00 -1.01 16.48
C PRO A 97 7.38 0.10 17.33
N ARG A 98 6.53 -0.25 18.30
CA ARG A 98 5.83 0.74 19.15
C ARG A 98 6.79 1.73 19.86
N LEU A 99 7.99 1.29 20.21
CA LEU A 99 9.03 2.11 20.87
C LEU A 99 9.58 3.23 19.98
N GLU A 100 9.51 3.08 18.65
CA GLU A 100 10.07 4.02 17.67
C GLU A 100 8.98 4.91 17.03
N ALA A 101 7.70 4.64 17.34
CA ALA A 101 6.58 5.38 16.80
C ALA A 101 6.57 6.84 17.29
N LYS A 102 6.55 7.78 16.35
CA LYS A 102 6.49 9.22 16.64
C LYS A 102 5.08 9.65 17.04
N SER A 103 4.96 10.74 17.80
CA SER A 103 3.66 11.31 18.16
C SER A 103 2.99 12.01 16.98
N ILE A 104 1.67 12.17 17.05
CA ILE A 104 0.92 13.07 16.18
C ILE A 104 1.25 14.50 16.58
N ALA A 105 1.49 15.38 15.61
CA ALA A 105 1.78 16.80 15.80
C ALA A 105 0.76 17.67 15.09
N ILE A 106 0.47 18.85 15.66
CA ILE A 106 -0.30 19.89 14.97
C ILE A 106 0.66 20.65 14.05
N LEU A 107 0.46 20.57 12.74
CA LEU A 107 1.35 21.14 11.73
C LEU A 107 0.92 22.54 11.28
N HIS A 108 -0.38 22.80 11.26
CA HIS A 108 -0.94 24.10 10.89
C HIS A 108 -2.25 24.31 11.64
N GLU A 109 -2.50 25.54 12.06
CA GLU A 109 -3.76 25.94 12.64
C GLU A 109 -4.21 27.27 12.03
N SER A 110 -5.45 27.30 11.58
CA SER A 110 -6.12 28.49 11.07
C SER A 110 -7.43 28.73 11.83
N PRO A 111 -8.14 29.84 11.54
CA PRO A 111 -9.48 30.06 12.07
C PRO A 111 -10.47 28.95 11.68
N LYS A 112 -10.35 28.37 10.46
CA LYS A 112 -11.31 27.41 9.91
C LYS A 112 -10.87 25.96 10.09
N VAL A 113 -9.59 25.67 9.87
CA VAL A 113 -9.08 24.30 9.87
C VAL A 113 -7.89 24.12 10.80
N LEU A 114 -7.68 22.88 11.19
CA LEU A 114 -6.46 22.41 11.84
C LEU A 114 -5.90 21.25 11.01
N LEU A 115 -4.60 21.25 10.80
CA LEU A 115 -3.87 20.15 10.17
C LEU A 115 -3.03 19.44 11.23
N ALA A 116 -3.36 18.18 11.48
CA ALA A 116 -2.53 17.27 12.26
C ALA A 116 -1.75 16.34 11.33
N GLY A 117 -0.55 15.92 11.73
CA GLY A 117 0.27 15.01 10.96
C GLY A 117 1.26 14.21 11.80
N ARG A 118 1.67 13.06 11.28
CA ARG A 118 2.78 12.25 11.79
C ARG A 118 3.74 11.97 10.63
N ASN A 119 4.99 12.40 10.77
CA ASN A 119 6.01 12.12 9.78
C ASN A 119 6.65 10.74 10.03
N HIS A 120 7.05 10.03 8.98
CA HIS A 120 7.65 8.69 9.07
C HIS A 120 6.76 7.70 9.83
N CYS A 121 5.51 7.58 9.39
CA CYS A 121 4.50 6.73 10.03
C CYS A 121 4.58 5.26 9.60
N ASN A 122 5.46 4.93 8.65
CA ASN A 122 5.79 3.57 8.24
C ASN A 122 7.26 3.49 7.79
N ASN A 123 7.79 2.27 7.59
CA ASN A 123 9.16 2.06 7.09
C ASN A 123 9.32 2.32 5.56
N PHE A 124 8.28 2.82 4.88
CA PHE A 124 8.40 3.45 3.55
C PHE A 124 8.72 4.96 3.66
N ASP A 125 8.87 5.48 4.89
CA ASP A 125 9.05 6.90 5.20
C ASP A 125 7.88 7.79 4.77
N SER A 126 6.67 7.23 4.67
CA SER A 126 5.47 8.03 4.39
C SER A 126 5.06 8.88 5.61
N ASN A 127 4.27 9.91 5.36
CA ASN A 127 3.65 10.78 6.34
C ASN A 127 2.14 10.53 6.34
N GLN A 128 1.52 10.61 7.52
CA GLN A 128 0.07 10.57 7.68
C GLN A 128 -0.44 11.97 8.01
N TYR A 129 -1.48 12.44 7.31
CA TYR A 129 -2.12 13.71 7.59
C TYR A 129 -3.60 13.55 7.93
N MET A 130 -4.10 14.47 8.76
CA MET A 130 -5.52 14.63 9.03
C MET A 130 -5.90 16.11 9.00
N LEU A 131 -6.85 16.46 8.14
CA LEU A 131 -7.45 17.78 8.11
C LEU A 131 -8.70 17.80 8.99
N ILE A 132 -8.88 18.86 9.76
CA ILE A 132 -9.96 19.00 10.74
C ILE A 132 -10.66 20.32 10.51
N ASN A 133 -11.98 20.29 10.36
CA ASN A 133 -12.81 21.49 10.35
C ASN A 133 -13.18 21.88 11.79
N LYS A 134 -12.77 23.06 12.23
CA LYS A 134 -12.97 23.51 13.63
C LYS A 134 -14.44 23.75 13.97
N ALA A 135 -15.22 24.22 13.01
CA ALA A 135 -16.64 24.52 13.18
C ALA A 135 -17.51 23.26 13.17
N THR A 136 -17.32 22.38 12.18
CA THR A 136 -18.17 21.19 12.00
C THR A 136 -17.69 19.96 12.79
N LYS A 137 -16.47 20.02 13.36
CA LYS A 137 -15.78 18.90 14.02
C LYS A 137 -15.59 17.67 13.13
N GLN A 138 -15.72 17.84 11.82
CA GLN A 138 -15.43 16.80 10.85
C GLN A 138 -13.93 16.72 10.62
N CYS A 139 -13.40 15.51 10.46
CA CYS A 139 -12.03 15.30 10.02
C CYS A 139 -11.96 14.35 8.82
N MET A 140 -10.89 14.51 8.04
CA MET A 140 -10.56 13.71 6.87
C MET A 140 -9.09 13.31 6.93
N LEU A 141 -8.81 12.01 6.80
CA LEU A 141 -7.45 11.50 6.63
C LEU A 141 -7.04 11.65 5.16
N ILE A 142 -5.80 12.05 4.91
CA ILE A 142 -5.17 12.01 3.59
C ILE A 142 -4.16 10.87 3.60
N ASP A 143 -4.40 9.89 2.74
CA ASP A 143 -3.84 8.54 2.77
C ASP A 143 -4.12 7.82 4.11
N ALA A 144 -3.85 6.51 4.20
CA ALA A 144 -4.16 5.71 5.38
C ALA A 144 -3.14 4.58 5.56
N ALA A 145 -1.90 4.97 5.89
CA ALA A 145 -0.75 4.08 5.87
C ALA A 145 0.03 3.99 7.18
N ASP A 146 -0.40 4.70 8.21
CA ASP A 146 0.24 4.67 9.52
C ASP A 146 0.26 3.27 10.15
N ASP A 147 1.42 2.85 10.64
CA ASP A 147 1.60 1.58 11.32
C ASP A 147 0.94 1.50 12.71
N TRP A 148 0.50 2.62 13.29
CA TRP A 148 -0.22 2.66 14.56
C TRP A 148 -1.47 3.56 14.47
N PRO A 149 -2.53 3.11 13.77
CA PRO A 149 -3.78 3.86 13.61
C PRO A 149 -4.55 4.06 14.91
N ASP A 150 -4.27 3.29 15.97
CA ASP A 150 -4.90 3.43 17.29
C ASP A 150 -4.67 4.82 17.91
N ASP A 151 -3.51 5.44 17.67
CA ASP A 151 -3.23 6.79 18.16
C ASP A 151 -4.12 7.84 17.47
N TRP A 152 -4.40 7.65 16.17
CA TRP A 152 -5.30 8.53 15.42
C TRP A 152 -6.74 8.38 15.89
N ALA A 153 -7.17 7.14 16.14
CA ALA A 153 -8.46 6.86 16.75
C ALA A 153 -8.59 7.54 18.12
N ALA A 154 -7.62 7.36 19.02
CA ALA A 154 -7.61 8.03 20.32
C ALA A 154 -7.61 9.56 20.20
N PHE A 155 -6.86 10.12 19.25
CA PHE A 155 -6.84 11.55 18.97
C PHE A 155 -8.21 12.07 18.48
N ILE A 156 -8.89 11.32 17.61
CA ILE A 156 -10.23 11.65 17.11
C ILE A 156 -11.24 11.72 18.26
N ALA A 157 -11.31 10.69 19.11
CA ALA A 157 -12.27 10.67 20.22
C ALA A 157 -11.97 11.72 21.29
N SER A 158 -10.72 11.83 21.74
CA SER A 158 -10.33 12.81 22.75
C SER A 158 -10.56 14.27 22.30
N SER A 159 -10.57 14.50 20.99
CA SER A 159 -10.87 15.80 20.38
C SER A 159 -12.35 15.98 19.99
N SER A 160 -13.21 14.99 20.28
CA SER A 160 -14.62 14.94 19.89
C SER A 160 -14.85 15.20 18.40
N LEU A 161 -14.02 14.57 17.57
CA LEU A 161 -14.05 14.70 16.12
C LEU A 161 -14.80 13.54 15.47
N ARG A 162 -15.31 13.79 14.27
CA ARG A 162 -15.94 12.76 13.45
C ARG A 162 -15.19 12.59 12.13
N LEU A 163 -14.46 11.50 12.01
CA LEU A 163 -13.87 11.05 10.75
C LEU A 163 -14.98 10.72 9.75
N THR A 164 -15.07 11.50 8.67
CA THR A 164 -16.11 11.31 7.65
C THR A 164 -15.61 10.56 6.44
N ASN A 165 -14.36 10.86 6.04
CA ASN A 165 -13.77 10.37 4.81
C ASN A 165 -12.27 10.11 4.96
N ILE A 166 -11.76 9.19 4.14
CA ILE A 166 -10.34 9.01 3.86
C ILE A 166 -10.15 9.34 2.39
N PHE A 167 -9.29 10.31 2.10
CA PHE A 167 -8.88 10.68 0.75
C PHE A 167 -7.60 9.94 0.39
N LEU A 168 -7.60 9.20 -0.71
CA LEU A 168 -6.43 8.48 -1.20
C LEU A 168 -5.86 9.23 -2.40
N THR A 169 -4.61 9.66 -2.29
CA THR A 169 -3.89 10.32 -3.39
C THR A 169 -3.69 9.34 -4.54
N HIS A 170 -3.26 8.12 -4.21
CA HIS A 170 -3.07 6.98 -5.11
C HIS A 170 -3.04 5.67 -4.29
N CYS A 171 -2.99 4.50 -4.93
CA CYS A 171 -3.14 3.20 -4.26
C CYS A 171 -1.87 2.34 -4.23
N HIS A 172 -0.70 2.95 -4.09
CA HIS A 172 0.51 2.18 -3.79
C HIS A 172 0.47 1.67 -2.35
N ILE A 173 1.26 0.63 -2.07
CA ILE A 173 1.20 -0.07 -0.77
C ILE A 173 1.46 0.88 0.39
N ASP A 174 2.36 1.84 0.23
CA ASP A 174 2.76 2.82 1.23
C ASP A 174 1.69 3.90 1.52
N ASN A 175 0.57 3.95 0.78
CA ASN A 175 -0.59 4.82 1.07
C ASN A 175 -1.77 4.06 1.67
N ILE A 176 -1.90 2.75 1.38
CA ILE A 176 -3.09 1.96 1.74
C ILE A 176 -2.82 0.72 2.61
N ILE A 177 -1.57 0.46 3.01
CA ILE A 177 -1.19 -0.75 3.77
C ILE A 177 -2.05 -0.95 5.03
N ASN A 178 -2.38 0.12 5.73
CA ASN A 178 -3.14 0.07 6.99
C ASN A 178 -4.60 0.56 6.83
N LEU A 179 -5.10 0.70 5.60
CA LEU A 179 -6.43 1.27 5.31
C LEU A 179 -7.58 0.48 5.97
N ASN A 180 -7.53 -0.86 5.93
CA ASN A 180 -8.52 -1.71 6.61
C ASN A 180 -8.50 -1.48 8.14
N ALA A 181 -7.31 -1.34 8.73
CA ALA A 181 -7.16 -1.10 10.16
C ALA A 181 -7.75 0.26 10.55
N PHE A 182 -7.43 1.33 9.80
CA PHE A 182 -8.04 2.65 10.00
C PHE A 182 -9.57 2.61 9.99
N LEU A 183 -10.16 2.00 8.97
CA LEU A 183 -11.62 1.91 8.85
C LEU A 183 -12.25 1.09 9.99
N SER A 184 -11.64 -0.02 10.37
CA SER A 184 -12.17 -0.90 11.43
C SER A 184 -12.04 -0.29 12.83
N ILE A 185 -10.90 0.33 13.15
CA ILE A 185 -10.66 0.93 14.47
C ILE A 185 -11.51 2.19 14.64
N CYS A 186 -11.44 3.12 13.68
CA CYS A 186 -12.20 4.36 13.76
C CYS A 186 -13.71 4.12 13.63
N GLY A 187 -14.12 3.11 12.83
CA GLY A 187 -15.51 2.72 12.67
C GLY A 187 -16.14 2.20 13.96
N ARG A 188 -15.43 1.32 14.68
CA ARG A 188 -15.85 0.79 15.99
C ARG A 188 -15.96 1.90 17.03
N GLN A 189 -14.95 2.77 17.12
CA GLN A 189 -14.95 3.87 18.09
C GLN A 189 -16.14 4.83 17.90
N GLN A 190 -16.45 5.20 16.65
CA GLN A 190 -17.62 6.04 16.34
C GLN A 190 -18.98 5.34 16.60
N GLN A 191 -19.00 4.02 16.67
CA GLN A 191 -20.19 3.26 17.08
C GLN A 191 -20.38 3.29 18.59
N GLU A 192 -19.31 3.09 19.35
CA GLU A 192 -19.32 3.06 20.82
C GLU A 192 -19.74 4.42 21.40
N GLU A 193 -19.23 5.53 20.86
CA GLU A 193 -19.61 6.88 21.30
C GLU A 193 -21.11 7.19 21.13
N LYS A 194 -21.75 6.61 20.11
CA LYS A 194 -23.21 6.79 19.93
C LYS A 194 -24.02 6.01 20.94
N MET A 195 -23.58 4.80 21.29
CA MET A 195 -24.28 3.95 22.27
C MET A 195 -24.10 4.44 23.71
N GLY A 196 -22.99 5.13 24.02
CA GLY A 196 -22.74 5.69 25.35
C GLY A 196 -23.60 6.93 25.72
N GLY A 197 -24.40 7.46 24.80
CA GLY A 197 -25.26 8.63 25.00
C GLY A 197 -26.76 8.33 25.20
N GLU A 198 -27.19 7.08 24.99
CA GLU A 198 -28.56 6.63 25.22
C GLU A 198 -28.61 5.78 26.50
N ASP A 199 -29.61 6.04 27.36
CA ASP A 199 -29.84 5.33 28.62
C ASP A 199 -29.88 3.81 28.37
N ARG A 200 -29.36 3.00 29.30
CA ARG A 200 -29.17 1.54 29.15
C ARG A 200 -30.50 0.77 29.20
N GLY A 201 -31.44 1.07 28.30
CA GLY A 201 -32.65 0.31 28.04
C GLY A 201 -32.50 -0.48 26.76
N ASP A 202 -32.59 -1.82 26.86
CA ASP A 202 -32.66 -2.80 25.77
C ASP A 202 -31.63 -2.63 24.64
N VAL A 203 -30.38 -3.02 24.95
CA VAL A 203 -29.34 -3.21 23.94
C VAL A 203 -29.63 -4.50 23.17
N ASP A 204 -30.04 -4.35 21.91
CA ASP A 204 -30.24 -5.43 20.95
C ASP A 204 -28.88 -6.05 20.56
N TRP A 205 -28.47 -7.11 21.25
CA TRP A 205 -27.15 -7.75 21.12
C TRP A 205 -26.90 -8.39 19.74
N GLU A 206 -27.96 -8.58 18.95
CA GLU A 206 -27.92 -9.23 17.62
C GLU A 206 -27.42 -8.29 16.49
N ASN A 207 -27.35 -6.97 16.71
CA ASN A 207 -26.91 -5.99 15.68
C ASN A 207 -25.40 -5.70 15.65
N ARG A 208 -24.57 -6.54 16.29
CA ARG A 208 -23.11 -6.35 16.46
C ARG A 208 -22.24 -6.62 15.20
N GLU A 209 -22.82 -6.89 14.04
CA GLU A 209 -22.06 -7.47 12.91
C GLU A 209 -21.47 -6.47 11.90
N SER A 210 -21.73 -5.16 12.00
CA SER A 210 -21.01 -4.16 11.17
C SER A 210 -19.93 -3.47 12.01
N ASP A 211 -18.66 -3.62 11.65
CA ASP A 211 -17.50 -2.99 12.32
C ASP A 211 -17.44 -1.45 12.20
N GLY A 212 -18.52 -0.82 11.74
CA GLY A 212 -18.63 0.63 11.54
C GLY A 212 -17.84 1.15 10.34
N SER A 213 -17.05 0.32 9.65
CA SER A 213 -16.19 0.72 8.53
C SER A 213 -16.95 1.32 7.35
N GLU A 214 -18.23 0.97 7.17
CA GLU A 214 -19.11 1.52 6.13
C GLU A 214 -19.52 2.98 6.40
N LYS A 215 -19.29 3.48 7.61
CA LYS A 215 -19.65 4.85 8.02
C LYS A 215 -18.59 5.87 7.63
N ILE A 216 -17.37 5.46 7.34
CA ILE A 216 -16.29 6.33 6.86
C ILE A 216 -16.17 6.12 5.35
N GLY A 217 -16.38 7.17 4.56
CA GLY A 217 -16.33 7.08 3.09
C GLY A 217 -14.91 7.08 2.54
N LEU A 218 -14.67 6.35 1.45
CA LEU A 218 -13.40 6.44 0.72
C LEU A 218 -13.54 7.33 -0.49
N ILE A 219 -12.53 8.18 -0.71
CA ILE A 219 -12.45 9.06 -1.87
C ILE A 219 -11.18 8.69 -2.63
N TRP A 220 -11.32 8.18 -3.86
CA TRP A 220 -10.19 7.66 -4.64
C TRP A 220 -10.49 7.71 -6.15
N CYS A 221 -9.46 7.60 -6.99
CA CYS A 221 -9.61 7.56 -8.44
C CYS A 221 -9.67 6.12 -8.96
N ALA A 222 -10.65 5.80 -9.81
CA ALA A 222 -10.84 4.46 -10.36
C ALA A 222 -9.66 3.97 -11.23
N ALA A 223 -8.84 4.87 -11.78
CA ALA A 223 -7.63 4.47 -12.52
C ALA A 223 -6.61 3.74 -11.62
N GLU A 224 -6.69 3.89 -10.31
CA GLU A 224 -5.86 3.17 -9.34
C GLU A 224 -6.30 1.72 -9.12
N GLU A 225 -7.41 1.26 -9.70
CA GLU A 225 -7.87 -0.13 -9.57
C GLU A 225 -6.77 -1.13 -9.98
N CYS A 226 -5.94 -0.79 -10.98
CA CYS A 226 -4.81 -1.62 -11.38
C CYS A 226 -3.81 -1.84 -10.24
N TRP A 227 -3.58 -0.84 -9.40
CA TRP A 227 -2.72 -0.96 -8.22
C TRP A 227 -3.42 -1.69 -7.07
N VAL A 228 -4.72 -1.43 -6.86
CA VAL A 228 -5.55 -2.14 -5.87
C VAL A 228 -5.51 -3.65 -6.12
N GLN A 229 -5.64 -4.10 -7.37
CA GLN A 229 -5.55 -5.52 -7.74
C GLN A 229 -4.15 -6.13 -7.47
N ASN A 230 -3.10 -5.31 -7.46
CA ASN A 230 -1.72 -5.74 -7.22
C ASN A 230 -1.27 -5.59 -5.76
N PHE A 231 -2.14 -5.14 -4.86
CA PHE A 231 -1.83 -4.95 -3.44
C PHE A 231 -1.28 -6.21 -2.78
N GLY A 232 -1.91 -7.37 -3.01
CA GLY A 232 -1.43 -8.64 -2.44
C GLY A 232 -0.02 -9.02 -2.90
N ARG A 233 0.32 -8.72 -4.17
CA ARG A 233 1.68 -8.93 -4.70
C ARG A 233 2.69 -7.95 -4.11
N ALA A 234 2.30 -6.69 -3.92
CA ALA A 234 3.13 -5.71 -3.23
C ALA A 234 3.40 -6.16 -1.78
N CYS A 235 2.37 -6.65 -1.09
CA CYS A 235 2.49 -7.21 0.25
C CYS A 235 3.45 -8.41 0.30
N GLU A 236 3.38 -9.32 -0.67
CA GLU A 236 4.32 -10.44 -0.80
C GLU A 236 5.78 -9.94 -0.93
N ARG A 237 6.02 -8.97 -1.82
CA ARG A 237 7.36 -8.39 -2.05
C ARG A 237 7.92 -7.71 -0.81
N TYR A 238 7.08 -6.97 -0.10
CA TYR A 238 7.48 -6.20 1.08
C TYR A 238 7.24 -6.95 2.40
N ARG A 239 6.86 -8.23 2.34
CA ARG A 239 6.63 -9.13 3.49
C ARG A 239 5.57 -8.62 4.48
N ARG A 240 4.54 -7.95 3.97
CA ARG A 240 3.35 -7.51 4.71
C ARG A 240 2.26 -8.60 4.67
N PHE A 241 2.57 -9.75 5.28
CA PHE A 241 1.77 -10.97 5.12
C PHE A 241 0.40 -10.90 5.81
N GLU A 242 0.29 -10.16 6.91
CA GLU A 242 -0.96 -10.00 7.66
C GLU A 242 -2.00 -9.22 6.84
N GLU A 243 -1.55 -8.20 6.11
CA GLU A 243 -2.39 -7.35 5.30
C GLU A 243 -2.73 -7.97 3.93
N MET A 244 -1.88 -8.89 3.43
CA MET A 244 -1.98 -9.51 2.11
C MET A 244 -3.32 -10.19 1.82
N HIS A 245 -3.96 -10.77 2.84
CA HIS A 245 -5.19 -11.55 2.70
C HIS A 245 -6.47 -10.74 2.91
N LEU A 246 -6.36 -9.43 3.13
CA LEU A 246 -7.50 -8.56 3.37
C LEU A 246 -8.12 -8.11 2.05
N THR A 247 -9.45 -8.23 1.96
CA THR A 247 -10.19 -7.59 0.85
C THR A 247 -10.18 -6.09 1.06
N LEU A 248 -9.50 -5.37 0.17
CA LEU A 248 -9.47 -3.91 0.23
C LEU A 248 -10.89 -3.32 0.11
N PRO A 249 -11.21 -2.28 0.90
CA PRO A 249 -12.54 -1.68 0.92
C PRO A 249 -12.95 -1.08 -0.43
N MET A 250 -11.99 -0.64 -1.24
CA MET A 250 -12.19 -0.16 -2.61
C MET A 250 -12.75 -1.23 -3.56
N MET A 251 -12.54 -2.52 -3.24
CA MET A 251 -13.07 -3.66 -4.01
C MET A 251 -14.45 -4.10 -3.54
N ARG A 252 -14.99 -3.52 -2.45
CA ARG A 252 -16.35 -3.79 -1.99
C ARG A 252 -17.36 -3.03 -2.86
N ARG A 253 -18.61 -3.50 -2.86
CA ARG A 253 -19.69 -2.87 -3.65
C ARG A 253 -20.01 -1.48 -3.10
N ASN A 254 -20.26 -0.54 -4.00
CA ASN A 254 -20.67 0.83 -3.69
C ASN A 254 -21.77 1.29 -4.68
N LEU A 255 -22.16 2.58 -4.61
CA LEU A 255 -23.22 3.16 -5.44
C LEU A 255 -22.94 3.12 -6.95
N TYR A 256 -21.67 2.97 -7.36
CA TYR A 256 -21.25 2.89 -8.76
C TYR A 256 -21.21 1.44 -9.29
N THR A 257 -21.48 0.45 -8.43
CA THR A 257 -21.45 -0.98 -8.79
C THR A 257 -22.85 -1.61 -8.69
N PRO A 258 -23.15 -2.67 -9.48
CA PRO A 258 -24.36 -3.46 -9.28
C PRO A 258 -24.42 -4.03 -7.86
N ARG A 259 -25.62 -4.09 -7.28
CA ARG A 259 -25.85 -4.73 -5.98
C ARG A 259 -25.85 -6.26 -6.14
N HIS A 260 -25.44 -6.97 -5.10
CA HIS A 260 -25.65 -8.41 -5.05
C HIS A 260 -27.16 -8.71 -4.94
N VAL A 261 -27.63 -9.63 -5.78
CA VAL A 261 -28.95 -10.23 -5.62
C VAL A 261 -28.84 -11.21 -4.45
N LYS A 262 -29.65 -10.99 -3.41
CA LYS A 262 -29.69 -11.85 -2.23
C LYS A 262 -30.77 -12.92 -2.42
N ASP A 263 -30.54 -14.11 -1.87
CA ASP A 263 -31.53 -15.18 -1.86
C ASP A 263 -32.78 -14.77 -1.06
N THR A 264 -33.96 -15.11 -1.57
CA THR A 264 -35.25 -14.72 -0.99
C THR A 264 -35.70 -15.61 0.18
N ALA A 265 -35.06 -16.76 0.39
CA ALA A 265 -35.48 -17.80 1.33
C ALA A 265 -35.17 -17.51 2.81
N THR A 266 -34.41 -16.47 3.14
CA THR A 266 -34.09 -16.07 4.53
C THR A 266 -35.15 -15.18 5.20
N PHE A 267 -36.30 -14.94 4.57
CA PHE A 267 -37.38 -14.10 5.14
C PHE A 267 -38.26 -14.80 6.20
N GLY A 268 -38.03 -16.09 6.50
CA GLY A 268 -38.93 -16.92 7.34
C GLY A 268 -38.46 -17.24 8.77
N LEU A 269 -37.23 -16.92 9.13
CA LEU A 269 -36.78 -16.89 10.52
C LEU A 269 -36.21 -15.50 10.72
N SER A 270 -36.90 -14.72 11.55
CA SER A 270 -36.48 -13.39 11.95
C SER A 270 -35.07 -13.45 12.56
N ASP A 271 -34.07 -13.18 11.74
CA ASP A 271 -32.88 -12.47 12.15
C ASP A 271 -33.08 -11.01 11.69
N PRO A 272 -33.61 -10.13 12.56
CA PRO A 272 -33.82 -8.73 12.24
C PRO A 272 -32.52 -7.96 11.98
N GLY A 273 -31.34 -8.57 12.26
CA GLY A 273 -30.01 -8.00 12.08
C GLY A 273 -29.36 -8.30 10.72
N ASN A 274 -29.65 -9.45 10.09
CA ASN A 274 -28.91 -9.88 8.88
C ASN A 274 -29.26 -9.15 7.56
N GLY A 275 -30.31 -8.33 7.55
CA GLY A 275 -30.80 -7.65 6.35
C GLY A 275 -29.85 -6.54 5.82
N ARG A 276 -28.99 -5.98 6.67
CA ARG A 276 -28.14 -4.80 6.38
C ARG A 276 -26.64 -5.12 6.42
N ASN A 277 -26.27 -6.35 6.09
CA ASN A 277 -24.92 -6.85 6.25
C ASN A 277 -23.87 -6.04 5.45
N GLY A 278 -22.69 -5.80 6.05
CA GLY A 278 -21.67 -4.77 5.76
C GLY A 278 -20.87 -4.88 4.45
N TYR A 279 -21.58 -5.15 3.35
CA TYR A 279 -21.03 -5.36 2.01
C TYR A 279 -21.25 -4.18 1.04
N PHE A 280 -21.89 -3.09 1.47
CA PHE A 280 -22.29 -2.00 0.56
C PHE A 280 -21.92 -0.61 1.08
N ARG A 281 -20.85 -0.06 0.51
CA ARG A 281 -20.25 1.21 0.91
C ARG A 281 -20.92 2.40 0.23
N ARG A 282 -21.97 2.93 0.88
CA ARG A 282 -22.78 4.07 0.35
C ARG A 282 -22.06 5.41 0.30
N LYS A 283 -21.01 5.58 1.12
CA LYS A 283 -20.31 6.86 1.30
C LYS A 283 -19.05 6.99 0.45
N ASP A 284 -18.72 5.97 -0.34
CA ASP A 284 -17.57 6.02 -1.21
C ASP A 284 -17.83 6.93 -2.41
N MET A 285 -16.80 7.65 -2.85
CA MET A 285 -16.83 8.58 -3.96
C MET A 285 -15.67 8.29 -4.92
N LEU A 286 -16.00 8.10 -6.20
CA LEU A 286 -15.01 7.95 -7.25
C LEU A 286 -14.71 9.29 -7.89
N LEU A 287 -13.42 9.67 -7.89
CA LEU A 287 -12.95 10.91 -8.48
C LEU A 287 -12.76 10.77 -10.00
N SER A 288 -13.32 11.72 -10.74
CA SER A 288 -13.11 11.86 -12.18
C SER A 288 -11.75 12.47 -12.49
N THR A 289 -11.13 12.05 -13.60
CA THR A 289 -9.87 12.61 -14.11
C THR A 289 -10.05 14.00 -14.76
N ALA A 290 -11.28 14.37 -15.13
CA ALA A 290 -11.60 15.68 -15.71
C ALA A 290 -11.72 16.76 -14.62
N THR A 291 -10.64 17.04 -13.91
CA THR A 291 -10.63 18.00 -12.80
C THR A 291 -10.58 19.44 -13.28
N ASN A 292 -11.37 20.32 -12.67
CA ASN A 292 -11.43 21.74 -12.97
C ASN A 292 -11.58 22.60 -11.69
N ARG A 293 -11.33 23.90 -11.78
CA ARG A 293 -11.41 24.83 -10.65
C ARG A 293 -12.83 25.26 -10.26
N ALA A 294 -13.84 24.87 -11.05
CA ALA A 294 -15.22 25.32 -10.85
C ALA A 294 -16.02 24.34 -9.96
N SER A 295 -15.92 23.04 -10.22
CA SER A 295 -16.77 22.02 -9.60
C SER A 295 -16.03 20.82 -9.02
N SER A 296 -14.73 20.65 -9.29
CA SER A 296 -13.95 19.52 -8.78
C SER A 296 -13.44 19.79 -7.36
N PHE A 297 -14.37 19.87 -6.41
CA PHE A 297 -14.06 20.07 -5.00
C PHE A 297 -14.92 19.21 -4.09
N ILE A 298 -14.41 18.97 -2.88
CA ILE A 298 -15.17 18.45 -1.75
C ILE A 298 -15.50 19.63 -0.85
N ASP A 299 -16.79 19.80 -0.54
CA ASP A 299 -17.22 20.74 0.49
C ASP A 299 -16.90 20.14 1.86
N PHE A 300 -15.92 20.72 2.55
CA PHE A 300 -15.48 20.29 3.87
C PHE A 300 -16.22 21.02 5.00
N GLY A 301 -17.22 21.84 4.66
CA GLY A 301 -18.03 22.64 5.58
C GLY A 301 -17.41 24.01 5.89
N ASP A 302 -18.23 24.91 6.45
CA ASP A 302 -17.82 26.28 6.83
C ASP A 302 -17.17 27.08 5.67
N GLY A 303 -17.61 26.79 4.43
CA GLY A 303 -17.06 27.40 3.22
C GLY A 303 -15.60 27.02 2.94
N VAL A 304 -15.10 25.91 3.50
CA VAL A 304 -13.80 25.33 3.16
C VAL A 304 -13.98 24.35 2.01
N LEU A 305 -13.40 24.67 0.86
CA LEU A 305 -13.44 23.82 -0.34
C LEU A 305 -12.08 23.15 -0.56
N LEU A 306 -12.10 21.84 -0.75
CA LEU A 306 -10.89 21.04 -1.02
C LEU A 306 -10.92 20.59 -2.49
N TYR A 307 -10.09 21.21 -3.32
CA TYR A 307 -10.03 20.90 -4.74
C TYR A 307 -9.13 19.70 -4.98
N TYR A 308 -9.67 18.66 -5.60
CA TYR A 308 -8.87 17.52 -6.05
C TYR A 308 -8.37 17.77 -7.47
N ILE A 309 -7.10 17.49 -7.72
CA ILE A 309 -6.42 17.79 -8.99
C ILE A 309 -5.83 16.50 -9.53
N PHE A 310 -6.28 16.09 -10.72
CA PHE A 310 -5.74 14.93 -11.40
C PHE A 310 -4.34 15.25 -11.92
N SER A 311 -3.36 14.46 -11.50
CA SER A 311 -1.95 14.75 -11.75
C SER A 311 -1.13 13.45 -11.90
N PRO A 312 -1.35 12.69 -13.00
CA PRO A 312 -0.72 11.40 -13.21
C PRO A 312 0.79 11.52 -13.45
N GLY A 313 1.46 10.36 -13.47
CA GLY A 313 2.89 10.27 -13.80
C GLY A 313 3.60 9.29 -12.90
N HIS A 314 3.41 9.44 -11.60
CA HIS A 314 3.83 8.46 -10.61
C HIS A 314 2.84 7.28 -10.52
N SER A 315 1.54 7.59 -10.57
CA SER A 315 0.44 6.64 -10.68
C SER A 315 -0.53 7.07 -11.80
N PRO A 316 -1.32 6.16 -12.42
CA PRO A 316 -2.24 6.50 -13.49
C PRO A 316 -3.43 7.36 -13.05
N GLY A 317 -3.82 7.28 -11.77
CA GLY A 317 -4.98 7.92 -11.13
C GLY A 317 -4.62 8.86 -9.99
N HIS A 318 -3.40 9.41 -9.98
CA HIS A 318 -2.93 10.25 -8.86
C HIS A 318 -3.75 11.54 -8.72
N MET A 319 -4.15 11.85 -7.48
CA MET A 319 -4.95 13.02 -7.11
C MET A 319 -4.26 13.83 -6.00
N MET A 320 -3.93 15.09 -6.29
CA MET A 320 -3.55 16.06 -5.25
C MET A 320 -4.79 16.65 -4.57
N LEU A 321 -4.62 17.22 -3.38
CA LEU A 321 -5.66 17.97 -2.68
C LEU A 321 -5.18 19.39 -2.38
N HIS A 322 -5.90 20.39 -2.88
CA HIS A 322 -5.55 21.81 -2.74
C HIS A 322 -6.61 22.54 -1.93
N ALA A 323 -6.19 23.24 -0.88
CA ALA A 323 -7.02 24.13 -0.06
C ALA A 323 -6.53 25.59 -0.26
N PRO A 324 -7.05 26.31 -1.27
CA PRO A 324 -6.53 27.64 -1.62
C PRO A 324 -6.61 28.66 -0.48
N THR A 325 -7.69 28.63 0.32
CA THR A 325 -7.90 29.55 1.45
C THR A 325 -6.87 29.36 2.55
N GLU A 326 -6.31 28.16 2.67
CA GLU A 326 -5.31 27.78 3.66
C GLU A 326 -3.89 27.75 3.08
N LYS A 327 -3.76 27.93 1.76
CA LYS A 327 -2.51 27.81 1.00
C LYS A 327 -1.81 26.47 1.23
N LEU A 328 -2.59 25.40 1.37
CA LEU A 328 -2.08 24.03 1.55
C LEU A 328 -2.29 23.23 0.27
N LEU A 329 -1.28 22.47 -0.13
CA LEU A 329 -1.32 21.53 -1.25
C LEU A 329 -0.74 20.18 -0.82
N PHE A 330 -1.60 19.18 -0.68
CA PHE A 330 -1.21 17.79 -0.50
C PHE A 330 -0.83 17.22 -1.86
N THR A 331 0.47 17.04 -2.08
CA THR A 331 1.00 16.64 -3.39
C THR A 331 1.08 15.14 -3.60
N GLY A 332 0.80 14.33 -2.56
CA GLY A 332 1.08 12.90 -2.59
C GLY A 332 2.52 12.68 -3.05
N ASP A 333 2.68 11.89 -4.09
CA ASP A 333 3.99 11.48 -4.61
C ASP A 333 4.36 12.14 -5.93
N LEU A 334 3.72 13.27 -6.24
CA LEU A 334 4.12 14.10 -7.37
C LEU A 334 5.38 14.93 -7.07
N LEU A 335 5.38 15.67 -5.95
CA LEU A 335 6.41 16.65 -5.61
C LEU A 335 6.79 16.53 -4.12
N PHE A 336 8.10 16.48 -3.86
CA PHE A 336 8.70 16.43 -2.54
C PHE A 336 9.68 17.59 -2.35
N TYR A 337 10.27 17.70 -1.16
CA TYR A 337 11.43 18.56 -0.92
C TYR A 337 12.59 18.21 -1.88
N SER A 338 12.86 19.06 -2.86
CA SER A 338 13.96 18.94 -3.83
C SER A 338 13.98 17.65 -4.67
N LYS A 339 12.85 16.92 -4.75
CA LYS A 339 12.67 15.69 -5.55
C LYS A 339 11.25 15.64 -6.14
N VAL A 340 11.01 14.70 -7.05
CA VAL A 340 9.68 14.39 -7.61
C VAL A 340 9.45 12.87 -7.58
N GLY A 341 8.23 12.44 -7.91
CA GLY A 341 7.82 11.03 -7.98
C GLY A 341 8.71 10.15 -8.85
N ARG A 342 8.73 8.86 -8.49
CA ARG A 342 9.38 7.83 -9.29
C ARG A 342 8.60 7.49 -10.55
N VAL A 343 9.32 7.09 -11.59
CA VAL A 343 8.76 6.67 -12.89
C VAL A 343 9.27 5.30 -13.36
N ASP A 344 10.10 4.63 -12.57
CA ASP A 344 10.62 3.28 -12.85
C ASP A 344 9.66 2.16 -12.38
N LEU A 345 8.46 2.53 -11.93
CA LEU A 345 7.39 1.63 -11.52
C LEU A 345 6.44 1.29 -12.69
N PRO A 346 5.70 0.17 -12.62
CA PRO A 346 4.60 -0.10 -13.53
C PRO A 346 3.59 1.05 -13.59
N TRP A 347 3.05 1.32 -14.79
CA TRP A 347 2.04 2.38 -15.05
C TRP A 347 2.47 3.82 -14.70
N ALA A 348 3.74 4.03 -14.34
CA ALA A 348 4.31 5.35 -14.22
C ALA A 348 4.83 5.83 -15.59
N THR A 349 4.76 7.13 -15.87
CA THR A 349 5.16 7.70 -17.16
C THR A 349 5.74 9.10 -16.96
N GLY A 350 6.99 9.29 -17.37
CA GLY A 350 7.70 10.55 -17.15
C GLY A 350 7.15 11.74 -17.93
N THR A 351 6.51 11.53 -19.09
CA THR A 351 5.83 12.62 -19.82
C THR A 351 4.58 13.09 -19.10
N ARG A 352 3.77 12.16 -18.56
CA ARG A 352 2.63 12.48 -17.70
C ARG A 352 3.08 13.19 -16.42
N LEU A 353 4.19 12.77 -15.82
CA LEU A 353 4.74 13.45 -14.65
C LEU A 353 5.13 14.90 -15.01
N ALA A 354 5.78 15.12 -16.16
CA ALA A 354 6.13 16.47 -16.63
C ALA A 354 4.88 17.35 -16.80
N GLU A 355 3.82 16.85 -17.44
CA GLU A 355 2.55 17.55 -17.59
C GLU A 355 1.94 17.94 -16.24
N SER A 356 1.96 17.02 -15.27
CA SER A 356 1.47 17.26 -13.91
C SER A 356 2.26 18.32 -13.15
N LEU A 357 3.59 18.33 -13.30
CA LEU A 357 4.45 19.34 -12.66
C LEU A 357 4.21 20.75 -13.21
N ARG A 358 3.77 20.87 -14.46
CA ARG A 358 3.43 22.16 -15.07
C ARG A 358 2.14 22.77 -14.54
N LEU A 359 1.25 21.97 -13.94
CA LEU A 359 0.04 22.48 -13.28
C LEU A 359 0.37 23.45 -12.14
N PHE A 360 1.58 23.34 -11.57
CA PHE A 360 2.02 24.24 -10.52
C PHE A 360 2.20 25.67 -10.99
N GLU A 361 2.45 25.96 -12.27
CA GLU A 361 2.72 27.31 -12.81
C GLU A 361 1.69 28.36 -12.35
N ALA A 362 0.42 27.95 -12.22
CA ALA A 362 -0.68 28.84 -11.87
C ALA A 362 -0.98 28.96 -10.37
N MET A 363 -0.13 28.41 -9.49
CA MET A 363 -0.26 28.47 -8.03
C MET A 363 0.71 29.49 -7.41
N PRO A 364 0.38 30.10 -6.26
CA PRO A 364 1.26 31.10 -5.65
C PRO A 364 2.47 30.46 -4.95
N ASP A 365 3.58 31.19 -4.89
CA ASP A 365 4.84 30.72 -4.30
C ASP A 365 4.73 30.36 -2.81
N ASN A 366 3.82 31.00 -2.08
CA ASN A 366 3.59 30.79 -0.66
C ASN A 366 2.65 29.63 -0.34
N THR A 367 2.23 28.85 -1.34
CA THR A 367 1.54 27.57 -1.10
C THR A 367 2.50 26.59 -0.45
N VAL A 368 2.13 26.10 0.72
CA VAL A 368 2.82 25.05 1.47
C VAL A 368 2.51 23.71 0.79
N VAL A 369 3.57 22.99 0.46
CA VAL A 369 3.53 21.66 -0.15
C VAL A 369 3.67 20.62 0.95
N LEU A 370 2.68 19.75 1.04
CA LEU A 370 2.56 18.64 1.99
C LEU A 370 2.73 17.32 1.22
N PRO A 371 3.96 16.81 1.09
CA PRO A 371 4.21 15.58 0.34
C PRO A 371 3.80 14.33 1.12
N GLY A 372 3.58 13.23 0.38
CA GLY A 372 3.38 11.90 0.96
C GLY A 372 4.57 11.44 1.80
N HIS A 373 5.79 11.89 1.47
CA HIS A 373 7.02 11.50 2.16
C HIS A 373 7.94 12.68 2.49
N GLY A 374 8.73 12.50 3.54
CA GLY A 374 9.78 13.45 3.91
C GLY A 374 9.24 14.79 4.44
N ARG A 375 10.04 15.86 4.31
CA ARG A 375 9.69 17.17 4.89
C ARG A 375 8.80 18.00 3.95
N MET A 376 7.93 18.81 4.55
CA MET A 376 7.16 19.84 3.84
C MET A 376 8.07 20.93 3.23
N THR A 377 7.54 21.63 2.23
CA THR A 377 8.24 22.70 1.48
C THR A 377 7.25 23.76 1.00
N THR A 378 7.66 24.68 0.13
CA THR A 378 6.76 25.62 -0.55
C THR A 378 6.94 25.56 -2.06
N LEU A 379 5.89 25.84 -2.83
CA LEU A 379 5.99 25.85 -4.29
C LEU A 379 7.04 26.84 -4.79
N GLY A 380 7.16 28.00 -4.14
CA GLY A 380 8.20 28.98 -4.50
C GLY A 380 9.61 28.46 -4.29
N ARG A 381 9.85 27.70 -3.22
CA ARG A 381 11.14 27.04 -3.02
C ARG A 381 11.39 26.01 -4.12
N GLU A 382 10.43 25.12 -4.39
CA GLU A 382 10.61 24.06 -5.37
C GLU A 382 10.84 24.63 -6.78
N ARG A 383 10.16 25.70 -7.17
CA ARG A 383 10.44 26.42 -8.42
C ARG A 383 11.89 26.91 -8.53
N ARG A 384 12.46 27.42 -7.44
CA ARG A 384 13.82 27.98 -7.41
C ARG A 384 14.91 26.91 -7.30
N GLU A 385 14.67 25.87 -6.51
CA GLU A 385 15.73 24.96 -6.04
C GLU A 385 15.59 23.52 -6.53
N ASN A 386 14.41 23.10 -6.99
CA ASN A 386 14.21 21.71 -7.42
C ASN A 386 14.76 21.49 -8.83
N ARG A 387 15.83 20.69 -8.93
CA ARG A 387 16.51 20.39 -10.20
C ARG A 387 15.60 19.68 -11.21
N ALA A 388 14.65 18.86 -10.77
CA ALA A 388 13.74 18.17 -11.70
C ALA A 388 12.75 19.15 -12.34
N LEU A 389 12.24 20.12 -11.57
CA LEU A 389 11.42 21.19 -12.13
C LEU A 389 12.22 22.04 -13.11
N GLN A 390 13.44 22.45 -12.77
CA GLN A 390 14.32 23.19 -13.67
C GLN A 390 14.56 22.42 -14.99
N GLN A 391 14.87 21.12 -14.90
CA GLN A 391 15.05 20.28 -16.10
C GLN A 391 13.78 20.16 -16.93
N CYS A 392 12.60 20.07 -16.30
CA CYS A 392 11.31 20.03 -16.99
C CYS A 392 11.11 21.29 -17.84
N TYR A 393 11.24 22.48 -17.24
CA TYR A 393 11.10 23.76 -17.95
C TYR A 393 12.19 23.97 -18.99
N GLN A 394 13.45 23.65 -18.67
CA GLN A 394 14.55 23.78 -19.62
C GLN A 394 14.34 22.92 -20.87
N ARG A 395 13.90 21.66 -20.72
CA ARG A 395 13.61 20.76 -21.86
C ARG A 395 12.48 21.31 -22.73
N GLN A 396 11.47 21.90 -22.11
CA GLN A 396 10.39 22.57 -22.82
C GLN A 396 10.89 23.80 -23.59
N GLU A 397 11.73 24.64 -22.96
CA GLU A 397 12.28 25.86 -23.56
C GLU A 397 13.16 25.57 -24.79
N ILE A 398 13.93 24.48 -24.77
CA ILE A 398 14.73 24.04 -25.94
C ILE A 398 13.91 23.33 -27.03
N GLY A 399 12.58 23.28 -26.87
CA GLY A 399 11.66 22.76 -27.89
C GLY A 399 11.46 21.25 -27.89
N GLN A 400 11.78 20.53 -26.81
CA GLN A 400 11.48 19.10 -26.71
C GLN A 400 9.96 18.90 -26.66
N GLN A 401 9.41 18.20 -27.66
CA GLN A 401 7.95 17.99 -27.78
C GLN A 401 7.41 17.09 -26.67
N GLU A 402 8.09 16.00 -26.39
CA GLU A 402 7.74 15.05 -25.32
C GLU A 402 8.75 15.18 -24.17
N VAL A 403 8.52 16.17 -23.30
CA VAL A 403 9.33 16.34 -22.09
C VAL A 403 9.02 15.19 -21.14
N SER A 404 10.00 14.36 -20.83
CA SER A 404 9.89 13.27 -19.86
C SER A 404 10.79 13.53 -18.66
N VAL A 405 10.25 13.52 -17.44
CA VAL A 405 11.02 13.68 -16.19
C VAL A 405 10.53 12.69 -15.14
N GLY A 406 11.35 12.41 -14.13
CA GLY A 406 11.00 11.51 -13.04
C GLY A 406 12.25 10.93 -12.39
N PHE A 407 12.10 10.45 -11.15
CA PHE A 407 13.18 9.78 -10.44
C PHE A 407 13.14 8.27 -10.72
N ASN A 408 14.31 7.62 -10.62
CA ASN A 408 14.42 6.15 -10.64
C ASN A 408 14.86 5.59 -9.27
N GLU A 409 15.11 6.46 -8.31
CA GLU A 409 15.49 6.13 -6.94
C GLU A 409 14.89 7.20 -6.01
N GLY A 410 14.12 6.78 -5.01
CA GLY A 410 13.38 7.68 -4.14
C GLY A 410 12.35 6.94 -3.31
N TYR A 411 11.36 7.69 -2.80
CA TYR A 411 10.14 7.15 -2.20
C TYR A 411 9.39 6.30 -3.22
N LEU A 412 8.70 5.25 -2.74
CA LEU A 412 8.09 4.23 -3.60
C LEU A 412 7.36 4.89 -4.74
#